data_AF-A0A7C3LL29-F1
#
_entry.id   AF-A0A7C3LL29-F1
#
_cell.length_a   1.000
_cell.length_b   1.000
_cell.length_c   1.000
_cell.angle_alpha   90.00
_cell.angle_beta   90.00
_cell.angle_gamma   90.00
#
_symmetry.space_group_name_H-M   'P 1'
#
loop_
_entity.id
_entity.type
_entity.pdbx_description
1 polymer ?
#
loop_
_entity_poly.entity_id
_entity_poly.type
_entity_poly.pdbx_seq_one_letter_code
_entity_poly.pdbx_strand_id
1 'polypeptide(L)'
;MKEDEMVDRISRAISYMEGFFAKGSRAAANKNPGNLRTWGSRPVRAGYAVFPRVEDGWKALRTQVRRNITRGLTLREFFAGKPGVYAGYAPASDRNNPEQYARYVSGVTGIPIDKPLHQVLEASKA
;
A
#
# COMPACT_ATOMS: atom_id res chain seq x y z
N MET A 1 -4.64 5.56 -16.10
CA MET A 1 -4.84 4.13 -15.80
C MET A 1 -6.21 3.98 -15.18
N LYS A 2 -6.93 2.84 -15.31
CA LYS A 2 -8.21 2.69 -14.58
C LYS A 2 -7.95 2.59 -13.07
N GLU A 3 -8.89 3.01 -12.23
CA GLU A 3 -8.71 3.01 -10.77
C GLU A 3 -8.44 1.61 -10.22
N ASP A 4 -9.26 0.62 -10.59
CA ASP A 4 -9.10 -0.76 -10.11
C ASP A 4 -7.76 -1.36 -10.54
N GLU A 5 -7.28 -1.00 -11.73
CA GLU A 5 -5.98 -1.41 -12.24
C GLU A 5 -4.84 -0.77 -11.41
N MET A 6 -4.94 0.52 -11.10
CA MET A 6 -3.96 1.20 -10.25
C MET A 6 -3.94 0.60 -8.84
N VAL A 7 -5.11 0.37 -8.26
CA VAL A 7 -5.25 -0.25 -6.93
C VAL A 7 -4.62 -1.64 -6.92
N ASP A 8 -4.89 -2.48 -7.93
CA ASP A 8 -4.32 -3.83 -7.97
C ASP A 8 -2.80 -3.81 -8.17
N ARG A 9 -2.30 -2.97 -9.09
CA ARG A 9 -0.86 -2.82 -9.36
C ARG A 9 -0.09 -2.34 -8.13
N ILE A 10 -0.55 -1.29 -7.46
CA ILE A 10 0.07 -0.79 -6.22
C ILE A 10 -0.03 -1.83 -5.11
N SER A 11 -1.19 -2.45 -4.91
CA SER A 11 -1.38 -3.48 -3.87
C SER A 11 -0.44 -4.67 -4.07
N ARG A 12 -0.27 -5.14 -5.32
CA ARG A 12 0.67 -6.22 -5.63
C ARG A 12 2.11 -5.80 -5.37
N ALA A 13 2.52 -4.61 -5.80
CA ALA A 13 3.86 -4.09 -5.52
C ALA A 13 4.16 -4.01 -4.02
N ILE A 14 3.20 -3.49 -3.23
CA ILE A 14 3.31 -3.47 -1.76
C ILE A 14 3.46 -4.90 -1.21
N SER A 15 2.66 -5.85 -1.67
CA SER A 15 2.74 -7.22 -1.14
C SER A 15 4.08 -7.92 -1.39
N TYR A 16 4.75 -7.60 -2.50
CA TYR A 16 6.12 -8.05 -2.73
C TYR A 16 7.11 -7.39 -1.77
N MET A 17 7.02 -6.07 -1.57
CA MET A 17 7.86 -5.34 -0.60
C MET A 17 7.70 -5.87 0.82
N GLU A 18 6.47 -6.18 1.22
CA GLU A 18 6.14 -6.71 2.55
C GLU A 18 6.55 -8.17 2.74
N GLY A 19 7.07 -8.82 1.68
CA GLY A 19 7.50 -10.22 1.71
C GLY A 19 6.35 -11.21 1.79
N PHE A 20 5.13 -10.86 1.36
CA PHE A 20 3.96 -11.73 1.43
C PHE A 20 4.16 -13.08 0.74
N PHE A 21 4.92 -13.11 -0.36
CA PHE A 21 5.19 -14.32 -1.12
C PHE A 21 6.43 -15.10 -0.64
N ALA A 22 7.18 -14.57 0.32
CA ALA A 22 8.33 -15.28 0.88
C ALA A 22 7.87 -16.42 1.80
N LYS A 23 8.46 -17.61 1.63
CA LYS A 23 8.13 -18.79 2.42
C LYS A 23 8.37 -18.52 3.91
N GLY A 24 7.35 -18.77 4.74
CA GLY A 24 7.44 -18.57 6.19
C GLY A 24 7.38 -17.10 6.64
N SER A 25 7.08 -16.16 5.75
CA SER A 25 6.97 -14.76 6.15
C SER A 25 5.80 -14.51 7.10
N ARG A 26 5.97 -13.52 7.98
CA ARG A 26 4.90 -13.07 8.87
C ARG A 26 3.68 -12.57 8.10
N ALA A 27 3.90 -11.87 6.99
CA ALA A 27 2.81 -11.39 6.13
C ALA A 27 1.94 -12.55 5.62
N ALA A 28 2.57 -13.64 5.15
CA ALA A 28 1.88 -14.86 4.76
C ALA A 28 1.15 -15.53 5.95
N ALA A 29 1.85 -15.70 7.08
CA ALA A 29 1.30 -16.33 8.28
C ALA A 29 0.10 -15.55 8.87
N ASN A 30 0.12 -14.22 8.77
CA ASN A 30 -0.97 -13.33 9.19
C ASN A 30 -2.06 -13.18 8.13
N LYS A 31 -1.89 -13.77 6.94
CA LYS A 31 -2.78 -13.59 5.78
C LYS A 31 -2.97 -12.10 5.44
N ASN A 32 -1.91 -11.31 5.63
CA ASN A 32 -1.91 -9.86 5.56
C ASN A 32 -0.90 -9.39 4.49
N PRO A 33 -1.31 -9.32 3.21
CA PRO A 33 -0.41 -8.96 2.12
C PRO A 33 0.09 -7.51 2.20
N GLY A 34 -0.57 -6.66 2.98
CA GLY A 34 -0.16 -5.27 3.14
C GLY A 34 0.70 -5.01 4.36
N ASN A 35 0.92 -6.01 5.22
CA ASN A 35 1.37 -5.79 6.60
C ASN A 35 0.62 -4.58 7.23
N LEU A 36 -0.71 -4.56 7.09
CA LEU A 36 -1.55 -3.55 7.73
C LEU A 36 -1.43 -3.68 9.24
N ARG A 37 -1.11 -2.58 9.94
CA ARG A 37 -0.94 -2.58 11.40
C ARG A 37 -2.23 -2.97 12.13
N THR A 38 -3.35 -2.42 11.69
CA THR A 38 -4.69 -2.65 12.27
C THR A 38 -5.75 -2.68 11.17
N TRP A 39 -6.86 -3.40 11.37
CA TRP A 39 -8.00 -3.37 10.46
C TRP A 39 -9.31 -3.69 11.19
N GLY A 40 -10.12 -2.68 11.49
CA GLY A 40 -11.34 -2.86 12.29
C GLY A 40 -11.05 -3.56 13.63
N SER A 41 -11.84 -4.57 13.98
CA SER A 41 -11.66 -5.39 15.19
C SER A 41 -10.78 -6.63 15.01
N ARG A 42 -10.02 -6.72 13.90
CA ARG A 42 -9.14 -7.88 13.65
C ARG A 42 -8.05 -7.97 14.72
N PRO A 43 -7.72 -9.18 15.20
CA PRO A 43 -6.63 -9.34 16.16
C PRO A 43 -5.30 -8.88 15.57
N VAL A 44 -4.41 -8.40 16.44
CA VAL A 44 -3.07 -7.94 16.06
C VAL A 44 -2.05 -8.93 16.59
N ARG A 45 -1.15 -9.40 15.72
CA ARG A 45 -0.04 -10.29 16.06
C ARG A 45 1.27 -9.70 15.56
N ALA A 46 2.22 -9.54 16.48
CA ALA A 46 3.52 -8.92 16.20
C ALA A 46 3.43 -7.55 15.52
N GLY A 47 2.44 -6.74 15.92
CA GLY A 47 2.23 -5.38 15.40
C GLY A 47 1.40 -5.26 14.11
N TYR A 48 0.85 -6.37 13.61
CA TYR A 48 0.08 -6.41 12.36
C TYR A 48 -1.25 -7.14 12.51
N ALA A 49 -2.27 -6.67 11.80
CA ALA A 49 -3.57 -7.31 11.73
C ALA A 49 -3.44 -8.75 11.19
N VAL A 50 -4.23 -9.66 11.75
CA VAL A 50 -4.35 -11.04 11.32
C VAL A 50 -5.71 -11.26 10.69
N PHE A 51 -5.72 -11.83 9.49
CA PHE A 51 -6.94 -12.08 8.74
C PHE A 51 -7.34 -13.56 8.81
N PRO A 52 -8.65 -13.87 8.85
CA PRO A 52 -9.13 -15.25 8.82
C PRO A 52 -8.80 -15.95 7.51
N ARG A 53 -8.88 -15.23 6.38
CA ARG A 53 -8.58 -15.73 5.04
C ARG A 53 -7.64 -14.78 4.28
N VAL A 54 -6.91 -15.30 3.30
CA VAL A 54 -5.98 -14.50 2.49
C VAL A 54 -6.73 -13.46 1.67
N GLU A 55 -7.92 -13.81 1.20
CA GLU A 55 -8.83 -12.96 0.44
C GLU A 55 -9.26 -11.73 1.26
N ASP A 56 -9.49 -11.91 2.57
CA ASP A 56 -9.85 -10.81 3.48
C ASP A 56 -8.69 -9.80 3.61
N GLY A 57 -7.45 -10.29 3.71
CA GLY A 57 -6.26 -9.44 3.77
C GLY A 57 -6.03 -8.68 2.47
N TRP A 58 -6.21 -9.32 1.32
CA TRP A 58 -6.14 -8.67 0.02
C TRP A 58 -7.23 -7.62 -0.17
N LYS A 59 -8.46 -7.91 0.25
CA LYS A 59 -9.57 -6.95 0.24
C LYS A 59 -9.25 -5.75 1.11
N ALA A 60 -8.67 -5.96 2.29
CA ALA A 60 -8.25 -4.90 3.19
C ALA A 60 -7.15 -4.02 2.57
N LEU A 61 -6.10 -4.63 2.02
CA LEU A 61 -5.01 -3.90 1.35
C LEU A 61 -5.53 -3.04 0.20
N ARG A 62 -6.32 -3.62 -0.72
CA ARG A 62 -6.90 -2.88 -1.86
C ARG A 62 -7.79 -1.73 -1.40
N THR A 63 -8.55 -1.93 -0.33
CA THR A 63 -9.38 -0.87 0.27
C THR A 63 -8.52 0.26 0.85
N GLN A 64 -7.43 -0.07 1.55
CA GLN A 64 -6.50 0.92 2.09
C GLN A 64 -5.81 1.72 0.97
N VAL A 65 -5.34 1.03 -0.08
CA VAL A 65 -4.71 1.66 -1.25
C VAL A 65 -5.69 2.60 -1.95
N ARG A 66 -6.92 2.14 -2.23
CA ARG A 66 -7.96 2.96 -2.86
C ARG A 66 -8.23 4.24 -2.06
N ARG A 67 -8.39 4.13 -0.74
CA ARG A 67 -8.59 5.29 0.15
C ARG A 67 -7.44 6.30 0.10
N ASN A 68 -6.23 5.86 -0.20
CA ASN A 68 -5.06 6.74 -0.25
C ASN A 68 -4.87 7.36 -1.63
N ILE A 69 -5.24 6.66 -2.70
CA ILE A 69 -5.22 7.22 -4.07
C ILE A 69 -6.12 8.46 -4.17
N THR A 70 -7.29 8.44 -3.54
CA THR A 70 -8.25 9.56 -3.58
C THR A 70 -7.85 10.77 -2.73
N ARG A 71 -6.74 10.71 -1.98
CA ARG A 71 -6.23 11.83 -1.15
C ARG A 71 -5.39 12.85 -1.94
N GLY A 72 -5.20 12.63 -3.24
CA GLY A 72 -4.38 13.50 -4.08
C GLY A 72 -2.88 13.46 -3.78
N LEU A 73 -2.41 12.34 -3.20
CA LEU A 73 -1.00 12.14 -2.83
C LEU A 73 -0.16 11.76 -4.07
N THR A 74 1.14 12.05 -4.02
CA THR A 74 2.14 11.38 -4.86
C THR A 74 2.52 10.01 -4.26
N LEU A 75 3.32 9.18 -4.94
CA LEU A 75 3.83 7.94 -4.31
C LEU A 75 4.76 8.26 -3.12
N ARG A 76 5.56 9.32 -3.22
CA ARG A 76 6.41 9.79 -2.11
C ARG A 76 5.56 10.09 -0.87
N GLU A 77 4.50 10.87 -1.04
CA GLU A 77 3.57 11.22 0.05
C GLU A 77 2.71 10.02 0.50
N PHE A 78 2.38 9.09 -0.39
CA PHE A 78 1.67 7.86 -0.04
C PHE A 78 2.47 7.03 0.97
N PHE A 79 3.79 6.89 0.77
CA PHE A 79 4.61 6.10 1.69
C PHE A 79 5.11 6.92 2.88
N ALA A 80 5.66 8.11 2.65
CA ALA A 80 6.23 8.96 3.69
C ALA A 80 5.17 9.62 4.58
N GLY A 81 3.96 9.80 4.06
CA GLY A 81 2.95 10.65 4.65
C GLY A 81 3.01 12.08 4.11
N LYS A 82 2.00 12.85 4.48
CA LYS A 82 1.86 14.29 4.19
C LYS A 82 1.38 14.97 5.48
N PRO A 83 2.21 15.81 6.11
CA PRO A 83 1.87 16.47 7.38
C PRO A 83 0.49 17.14 7.33
N GLY A 84 -0.32 16.93 8.37
CA GLY A 84 -1.69 17.45 8.46
C GLY A 84 -2.73 16.73 7.60
N VAL A 85 -2.34 15.81 6.71
CA VAL A 85 -3.25 15.12 5.78
C VAL A 85 -3.29 13.62 6.01
N TYR A 86 -2.12 13.00 6.17
CA TYR A 86 -1.98 11.54 6.23
C TYR A 86 -0.64 11.14 6.85
N ALA A 87 -0.65 10.20 7.79
CA ALA A 87 0.54 9.78 8.52
C ALA A 87 1.55 8.97 7.69
N GLY A 88 1.17 8.49 6.49
CA GLY A 88 2.01 7.65 5.64
C GLY A 88 1.70 6.17 5.77
N TYR A 89 1.90 5.43 4.68
CA TYR A 89 1.72 3.97 4.66
C TYR A 89 2.93 3.26 5.30
N ALA A 90 4.14 3.74 5.00
CA ALA A 90 5.40 3.22 5.52
C ALA A 90 6.32 4.39 5.91
N PRO A 91 5.92 5.22 6.89
CA PRO A 91 6.65 6.44 7.23
C PRO A 91 7.98 6.13 7.91
N ALA A 92 8.92 7.07 7.83
CA ALA A 92 10.24 6.93 8.46
C ALA A 92 10.18 6.82 9.99
N SER A 93 9.15 7.40 10.63
CA SER A 93 8.89 7.26 12.08
C SER A 93 8.73 5.80 12.52
N ASP A 94 8.29 4.95 11.60
CA ASP A 94 8.10 3.52 11.82
C ASP A 94 9.36 2.70 11.48
N ARG A 95 10.52 3.39 11.33
CA ARG A 95 11.81 2.84 10.89
C ARG A 95 11.77 2.23 9.48
N ASN A 96 10.87 2.72 8.63
CA ASN A 96 10.84 2.37 7.20
C ASN A 96 11.71 3.33 6.38
N ASN A 97 11.99 2.94 5.13
CA ASN A 97 12.52 3.84 4.11
C ASN A 97 11.42 4.17 3.08
N PRO A 98 10.62 5.23 3.29
CA PRO A 98 9.50 5.54 2.40
C PRO A 98 9.93 5.86 0.96
N GLU A 99 11.13 6.41 0.77
CA GLU A 99 11.67 6.69 -0.57
C GLU A 99 11.92 5.39 -1.34
N GLN A 100 12.46 4.38 -0.68
CA GLN A 100 12.66 3.06 -1.28
C GLN A 100 11.32 2.43 -1.68
N TYR A 101 10.29 2.53 -0.85
CA TYR A 101 8.95 2.07 -1.21
C TYR A 101 8.40 2.81 -2.43
N ALA A 102 8.49 4.14 -2.46
CA ALA A 102 8.02 4.94 -3.59
C ALA A 102 8.73 4.55 -4.90
N ARG A 103 10.06 4.39 -4.87
CA ARG A 103 10.85 3.97 -6.03
C ARG A 103 10.52 2.56 -6.49
N TYR A 104 10.40 1.62 -5.56
CA TYR A 104 10.04 0.25 -5.90
C TYR A 104 8.67 0.18 -6.57
N VAL A 105 7.65 0.80 -5.96
CA VAL A 105 6.30 0.80 -6.52
C VAL A 105 6.25 1.55 -7.85
N SER A 106 7.00 2.65 -7.98
CA SER A 106 7.13 3.34 -9.26
C SER A 106 7.70 2.43 -10.35
N GLY A 107 8.80 1.72 -10.08
CA GLY A 107 9.42 0.78 -11.02
C GLY A 107 8.50 -0.37 -11.44
N VAL A 108 7.72 -0.91 -10.50
CA VAL A 108 6.77 -2.02 -10.79
C VAL A 108 5.54 -1.54 -11.57
N THR A 109 5.06 -0.33 -11.30
CA THR A 109 3.75 0.13 -11.80
C THR A 109 3.82 1.10 -12.98
N GLY A 110 4.99 1.73 -13.21
CA GLY A 110 5.18 2.82 -14.16
C GLY A 110 4.64 4.18 -13.67
N ILE A 111 4.15 4.27 -12.44
CA ILE A 111 3.62 5.52 -11.87
C ILE A 111 4.80 6.42 -11.46
N PRO A 112 4.89 7.68 -11.93
CA PRO A 112 5.94 8.59 -11.50
C PRO A 112 5.85 8.92 -10.01
N ILE A 113 6.99 8.95 -9.31
CA ILE A 113 7.02 9.12 -7.85
C ILE A 113 6.47 10.47 -7.36
N ASP A 114 6.59 11.51 -8.18
CA ASP A 114 6.22 12.90 -7.83
C ASP A 114 4.95 13.38 -8.56
N LYS A 115 4.26 12.52 -9.32
CA LYS A 115 2.98 12.86 -9.95
C LYS A 115 1.82 12.51 -9.00
N PRO A 116 0.87 13.42 -8.74
CA PRO A 116 -0.31 13.11 -7.94
C PRO A 116 -1.11 11.93 -8.54
N LEU A 117 -1.47 10.96 -7.72
CA LEU A 117 -2.07 9.70 -8.15
C LEU A 117 -3.41 9.90 -8.89
N HIS A 118 -4.22 10.88 -8.49
CA HIS A 118 -5.47 11.22 -9.17
C HIS A 118 -5.23 11.66 -10.63
N GLN A 119 -4.16 12.40 -10.93
CA GLN A 119 -3.84 12.83 -12.30
C GLN A 119 -3.39 11.66 -13.18
N VAL A 120 -2.85 10.60 -12.57
CA VAL A 120 -2.49 9.36 -13.29
C VAL A 120 -3.74 8.54 -13.63
N LEU A 121 -4.81 8.67 -12.85
CA LEU A 121 -6.12 8.08 -13.18
C LEU A 121 -6.75 8.79 -14.38
N GLU A 122 -6.74 10.12 -14.38
CA GLU A 122 -7.40 10.95 -15.40
C GLU A 122 -6.73 10.87 -16.78
N ALA A 123 -5.41 10.70 -16.84
CA ALA A 123 -4.66 10.62 -18.10
C ALA A 123 -4.95 9.36 -18.96
N SER A 124 -5.92 8.52 -18.59
CA SER A 124 -6.43 7.44 -19.46
C SER A 124 -7.91 7.56 -19.79
N LYS A 125 -8.49 8.72 -19.51
CA LYS A 125 -9.83 9.11 -19.99
C LYS A 125 -9.74 10.03 -21.22
N ALA A 126 -8.54 10.50 -21.57
CA ALA A 126 -8.21 11.18 -22.80
C ALA A 126 -7.60 10.16 -23.79
#